data_AF-A0A0W0YW00-F1
#
_entry.id   AF-A0A0W0YW00-F1
#
_cell.length_a   1.000
_cell.length_b   1.000
_cell.length_c   1.000
_cell.angle_alpha   90.00
_cell.angle_beta   90.00
_cell.angle_gamma   90.00
#
_symmetry.space_group_name_H-M   'P 1'
#
loop_
_entity.id
_entity.type
_entity.pdbx_description
1 polymer ?
#
loop_
_entity_poly.entity_id
_entity_poly.type
_entity_poly.pdbx_seq_one_letter_code
_entity_poly.pdbx_strand_id
1 'polypeptide(L)'
;MIDEIIAKLTFSPGEFELAEEDWLQFSSLYHEADVDGRIRFSNAITSCSGVPESLVQSALDRLCHYRNADSDAYEKLISELQTQQSNATEQINRFLQRPFFNHLDLSPLAISRNEWLLIIKRFEQQNRHAITMPFFIDSLSCLRRTRYSDLMACLNSPQPGRQVKRKFQTEQLASRKIFHRYQEDDGVNPLVVLKQDDPQLQSALGATGVRTTTLFPATPERSHPVVMRTPGGNKVRQVCKIGAIPFFQPLSPYVKGTREGRIDVRDASKSRIQDSLPQLEFVRAEPVEFIATRELLQERVGAIRRNKPKTSASNVFRAHGIEIAPSMGRSYHWAHLIAHFLGDTQDICTENDDKEIINVVPSTAEANYNTLEAIELFIRKKLVEEAADQIHIKVTPQYSGESLIPDLLIYNLNWKEQNVPGAALEFNEVFYINPQSYQRITKSMHESIAVVRKHRSNMVFFQSQDENNDDNILVSSASNNL
;
A
#
# COMPACT_ATOMS: atom_id res chain seq x y z
N MET A 1 -19.62 28.87 13.55
CA MET A 1 -19.31 29.69 12.36
C MET A 1 -18.33 29.01 11.41
N ILE A 2 -17.04 28.79 11.75
CA ILE A 2 -16.10 28.18 10.80
C ILE A 2 -16.49 26.74 10.41
N ASP A 3 -16.90 25.90 11.36
CA ASP A 3 -17.35 24.53 11.09
C ASP A 3 -18.62 24.50 10.22
N GLU A 4 -19.49 25.51 10.32
CA GLU A 4 -20.69 25.63 9.48
C GLU A 4 -20.33 25.99 8.04
N ILE A 5 -19.32 26.85 7.84
CA ILE A 5 -18.81 27.18 6.51
C ILE A 5 -18.06 25.99 5.92
N ILE A 6 -17.24 25.28 6.71
CA ILE A 6 -16.60 24.03 6.28
C ILE A 6 -17.66 23.03 5.82
N ALA A 7 -18.72 22.83 6.61
CA ALA A 7 -19.84 21.97 6.22
C ALA A 7 -20.48 22.46 4.91
N LYS A 8 -20.78 23.75 4.77
CA LYS A 8 -21.36 24.31 3.54
C LYS A 8 -20.47 24.08 2.30
N LEU A 9 -19.17 24.33 2.42
CA LEU A 9 -18.19 24.12 1.34
C LEU A 9 -18.02 22.64 0.99
N THR A 10 -18.24 21.74 1.95
CA THR A 10 -18.10 20.28 1.78
C THR A 10 -19.39 19.62 1.26
N PHE A 11 -20.57 20.11 1.65
CA PHE A 11 -21.88 19.52 1.31
C PHE A 11 -22.58 20.17 0.10
N SER A 12 -22.12 21.34 -0.36
CA SER A 12 -22.56 21.93 -1.63
C SER A 12 -21.38 22.21 -2.57
N PRO A 13 -20.56 21.19 -2.93
CA PRO A 13 -19.43 21.42 -3.80
C PRO A 13 -19.89 21.79 -5.21
N GLY A 14 -19.50 22.97 -5.70
CA GLY A 14 -19.41 23.21 -7.13
C GLY A 14 -20.60 23.88 -7.83
N GLU A 15 -21.57 24.46 -7.13
CA GLU A 15 -22.60 25.23 -7.85
C GLU A 15 -22.12 26.63 -8.26
N PHE A 16 -21.15 27.22 -7.54
CA PHE A 16 -20.71 28.60 -7.78
C PHE A 16 -19.20 28.79 -7.61
N GLU A 17 -18.68 29.82 -8.29
CA GLU A 17 -17.32 30.34 -8.07
C GLU A 17 -17.34 31.25 -6.84
N LEU A 18 -16.21 31.29 -6.11
CA LEU A 18 -16.09 32.11 -4.92
C LEU A 18 -15.85 33.56 -5.35
N ALA A 19 -16.69 34.47 -4.87
CA ALA A 19 -16.54 35.89 -5.13
C ALA A 19 -15.34 36.46 -4.36
N GLU A 20 -14.90 37.66 -4.73
CA GLU A 20 -13.84 38.38 -4.02
C GLU A 20 -14.15 38.55 -2.53
N GLU A 21 -15.41 38.83 -2.22
CA GLU A 21 -15.91 38.99 -0.85
C GLU A 21 -15.80 37.70 -0.04
N ASP A 22 -16.02 36.54 -0.68
CA ASP A 22 -15.89 35.23 -0.02
C ASP A 22 -14.44 35.00 0.40
N TRP A 23 -13.47 35.27 -0.51
CA TRP A 23 -12.04 35.11 -0.21
C TRP A 23 -11.57 36.01 0.93
N LEU A 24 -12.04 37.26 0.96
CA LEU A 24 -11.77 38.19 2.05
C LEU A 24 -12.35 37.73 3.38
N GLN A 25 -13.61 37.26 3.37
CA GLN A 25 -14.28 36.74 4.56
C GLN A 25 -13.53 35.50 5.08
N PHE A 26 -13.15 34.59 4.19
CA PHE A 26 -12.44 33.37 4.56
C PHE A 26 -11.04 33.67 5.11
N SER A 27 -10.28 34.58 4.51
CA SER A 27 -8.99 35.01 5.07
C SER A 27 -9.14 35.56 6.49
N SER A 28 -10.19 36.35 6.75
CA SER A 28 -10.45 36.90 8.09
C SER A 28 -10.77 35.78 9.10
N LEU A 29 -11.68 34.87 8.75
CA LEU A 29 -12.07 33.74 9.59
C LEU A 29 -10.94 32.73 9.83
N TYR A 30 -10.04 32.57 8.86
CA TYR A 30 -8.88 31.69 8.97
C TYR A 30 -7.93 32.15 10.09
N HIS A 31 -7.73 33.46 10.26
CA HIS A 31 -6.88 33.99 11.34
C HIS A 31 -7.52 33.83 12.73
N GLU A 32 -8.84 33.75 12.82
CA GLU A 32 -9.57 33.50 14.06
C GLU A 32 -9.57 32.02 14.48
N ALA A 33 -9.24 31.10 13.58
CA ALA A 33 -9.23 29.67 13.83
C ALA A 33 -7.94 29.18 14.51
N ASP A 34 -8.06 28.07 15.24
CA ASP A 34 -6.94 27.29 15.76
C ASP A 34 -6.21 26.53 14.64
N VAL A 35 -5.09 25.88 14.98
CA VAL A 35 -4.24 25.20 13.98
C VAL A 35 -5.00 24.11 13.22
N ASP A 36 -5.75 23.27 13.92
CA ASP A 36 -6.52 22.19 13.30
C ASP A 36 -7.71 22.73 12.47
N GLY A 37 -8.36 23.80 12.94
CA GLY A 37 -9.39 24.51 12.20
C GLY A 37 -8.87 25.13 10.91
N ARG A 38 -7.69 25.75 10.94
CA ARG A 38 -7.01 26.31 9.75
C ARG A 38 -6.74 25.25 8.68
N ILE A 39 -6.19 24.10 9.07
CA ILE A 39 -5.92 22.99 8.16
C ILE A 39 -7.22 22.50 7.51
N ARG A 40 -8.25 22.21 8.32
CA ARG A 40 -9.55 21.75 7.81
C ARG A 40 -10.21 22.77 6.89
N PHE A 41 -10.10 24.06 7.22
CA PHE A 41 -10.71 25.14 6.46
C PHE A 41 -10.00 25.37 5.12
N SER A 42 -8.66 25.37 5.12
CA SER A 42 -7.87 25.46 3.88
C SER A 42 -8.21 24.30 2.93
N ASN A 43 -8.27 23.07 3.45
CA ASN A 43 -8.63 21.89 2.66
C ASN A 43 -10.04 21.98 2.07
N ALA A 44 -11.02 22.48 2.83
CA ALA A 44 -12.38 22.67 2.36
C ALA A 44 -12.47 23.71 1.22
N ILE A 45 -11.75 24.83 1.35
CA ILE A 45 -11.71 25.88 0.32
C ILE A 45 -11.00 25.39 -0.93
N THR A 46 -9.86 24.70 -0.80
CA THR A 46 -9.16 24.07 -1.92
C THR A 46 -10.07 23.08 -2.65
N SER A 47 -10.78 22.23 -1.89
CA SER A 47 -11.70 21.23 -2.46
C SER A 47 -12.87 21.85 -3.22
N CYS A 48 -13.46 22.92 -2.69
CA CYS A 48 -14.58 23.62 -3.29
C CYS A 48 -14.15 24.49 -4.48
N SER A 49 -13.04 25.23 -4.36
CA SER A 49 -12.60 26.22 -5.35
C SER A 49 -11.84 25.62 -6.53
N GLY A 50 -11.23 24.44 -6.36
CA GLY A 50 -10.36 23.83 -7.38
C GLY A 50 -9.03 24.59 -7.58
N VAL A 51 -8.74 25.56 -6.72
CA VAL A 51 -7.50 26.34 -6.74
C VAL A 51 -6.38 25.57 -6.03
N PRO A 52 -5.13 25.57 -6.52
CA PRO A 52 -4.02 24.90 -5.85
C PRO A 52 -3.87 25.31 -4.38
N GLU A 53 -3.65 24.33 -3.50
CA GLU A 53 -3.55 24.52 -2.05
C GLU A 53 -2.55 25.61 -1.66
N SER A 54 -1.38 25.64 -2.31
CA SER A 54 -0.35 26.65 -2.04
C SER A 54 -0.84 28.08 -2.28
N LEU A 55 -1.68 28.29 -3.30
CA LEU A 55 -2.26 29.58 -3.61
C LEU A 55 -3.39 29.93 -2.63
N VAL A 56 -4.21 28.94 -2.25
CA VAL A 56 -5.24 29.11 -1.20
C VAL A 56 -4.60 29.47 0.13
N GLN A 57 -3.55 28.77 0.57
CA GLN A 57 -2.82 29.09 1.80
C GLN A 57 -2.25 30.51 1.75
N SER A 58 -1.57 30.87 0.65
CA SER A 58 -1.05 32.23 0.46
C SER A 58 -2.16 33.29 0.51
N ALA A 59 -3.34 32.99 -0.05
CA ALA A 59 -4.50 33.87 -0.02
C ALA A 59 -5.08 34.03 1.39
N LEU A 60 -5.32 32.93 2.09
CA LEU A 60 -5.85 32.93 3.45
C LEU A 60 -4.93 33.67 4.42
N ASP A 61 -3.62 33.48 4.30
CA ASP A 61 -2.64 34.15 5.17
C ASP A 61 -2.59 35.67 4.94
N ARG A 62 -2.77 36.15 3.69
CA ARG A 62 -2.35 37.50 3.31
C ARG A 62 -3.46 38.46 2.92
N LEU A 63 -4.59 37.97 2.39
CA LEU A 63 -5.62 38.82 1.77
C LEU A 63 -6.20 39.89 2.69
N CYS A 64 -6.56 39.52 3.93
CA CYS A 64 -7.12 40.48 4.88
C CYS A 64 -6.11 41.55 5.32
N HIS A 65 -4.80 41.30 5.16
CA HIS A 65 -3.74 42.26 5.49
C HIS A 65 -3.41 43.15 4.28
N TYR A 66 -3.44 42.61 3.06
CA TYR A 66 -3.14 43.35 1.83
C TYR A 66 -4.19 44.38 1.45
N ARG A 67 -5.48 44.12 1.74
CA ARG A 67 -6.59 45.02 1.36
C ARG A 67 -6.35 46.49 1.74
N ASN A 68 -5.64 46.75 2.84
CA ASN A 68 -5.37 48.11 3.33
C ASN A 68 -3.91 48.54 3.16
N ALA A 69 -2.99 47.63 2.83
CA ALA A 69 -1.54 47.87 2.89
C ALA A 69 -0.87 47.87 1.51
N ASP A 70 -1.38 47.09 0.54
CA ASP A 70 -0.78 46.92 -0.78
C ASP A 70 -1.86 46.54 -1.81
N SER A 71 -2.39 47.55 -2.51
CA SER A 71 -3.49 47.39 -3.48
C SER A 71 -3.07 46.55 -4.69
N ASP A 72 -1.83 46.71 -5.17
CA ASP A 72 -1.34 46.00 -6.35
C ASP A 72 -1.14 44.50 -6.04
N ALA A 73 -0.58 44.17 -4.88
CA ALA A 73 -0.43 42.78 -4.44
C ALA A 73 -1.79 42.12 -4.18
N TYR A 74 -2.75 42.87 -3.63
CA TYR A 74 -4.13 42.42 -3.43
C TYR A 74 -4.81 42.07 -4.76
N GLU A 75 -4.84 43.01 -5.70
CA GLU A 75 -5.49 42.83 -7.01
C GLU A 75 -4.88 41.65 -7.77
N LYS A 76 -3.55 41.52 -7.76
CA LYS A 76 -2.85 40.42 -8.41
C LYS A 76 -3.25 39.06 -7.83
N LEU A 77 -3.32 38.94 -6.50
CA LEU A 77 -3.64 37.68 -5.84
C LEU A 77 -5.11 37.28 -6.07
N ILE A 78 -6.05 38.22 -5.96
CA ILE A 78 -7.47 37.98 -6.29
C ILE A 78 -7.64 37.58 -7.75
N SER A 79 -6.99 38.29 -8.68
CA SER A 79 -7.04 37.96 -10.10
C SER A 79 -6.49 36.56 -10.38
N GLU A 80 -5.42 36.15 -9.72
CA GLU A 80 -4.85 34.81 -9.85
C GLU A 80 -5.82 33.73 -9.32
N LEU A 81 -6.46 33.94 -8.16
CA LEU A 81 -7.47 33.04 -7.59
C LEU A 81 -8.66 32.86 -8.55
N GLN A 82 -9.23 33.97 -9.03
CA GLN A 82 -10.37 33.96 -9.96
C GLN A 82 -10.00 33.28 -11.28
N THR A 83 -8.81 33.55 -11.81
CA THR A 83 -8.32 32.91 -13.05
C THR A 83 -8.19 31.40 -12.87
N GLN A 84 -7.58 30.94 -11.77
CA GLN A 84 -7.44 29.50 -11.51
C GLN A 84 -8.81 28.82 -11.33
N GLN A 85 -9.74 29.45 -10.62
CA GLN A 85 -11.08 28.92 -10.43
C GLN A 85 -11.86 28.83 -11.76
N SER A 86 -11.81 29.88 -12.58
CA SER A 86 -12.45 29.90 -13.90
C SER A 86 -11.86 28.81 -14.82
N ASN A 87 -10.53 28.64 -14.81
CA ASN A 87 -9.87 27.57 -15.58
C ASN A 87 -10.34 26.18 -15.12
N ALA A 88 -10.46 25.96 -13.81
CA ALA A 88 -10.98 24.72 -13.26
C ALA A 88 -12.43 24.46 -13.70
N THR A 89 -13.31 25.46 -13.58
CA THR A 89 -14.71 25.38 -14.02
C THR A 89 -14.80 25.05 -15.52
N GLU A 90 -14.00 25.72 -16.35
CA GLU A 90 -13.99 25.47 -17.80
C GLU A 90 -13.51 24.04 -18.12
N GLN A 91 -12.46 23.57 -17.47
CA GLN A 91 -11.94 22.21 -17.66
C GLN A 91 -12.99 21.15 -17.31
N ILE A 92 -13.75 21.35 -16.23
CA ILE A 92 -14.82 20.45 -15.80
C ILE A 92 -15.99 20.49 -16.79
N ASN A 93 -16.41 21.66 -17.23
CA ASN A 93 -17.49 21.80 -18.21
C ASN A 93 -17.14 21.10 -19.53
N ARG A 94 -15.91 21.27 -20.04
CA ARG A 94 -15.41 20.53 -21.21
C ARG A 94 -15.37 19.02 -20.95
N PHE A 95 -15.12 18.58 -19.72
CA PHE A 95 -15.16 17.17 -19.36
C PHE A 95 -16.57 16.58 -19.40
N LEU A 96 -17.53 17.30 -18.81
CA LEU A 96 -18.94 16.92 -18.72
C LEU A 96 -19.65 16.88 -20.08
N GLN A 97 -19.15 17.59 -21.09
CA GLN A 97 -19.68 17.52 -22.48
C GLN A 97 -19.49 16.15 -23.17
N ARG A 98 -18.76 15.22 -22.56
CA ARG A 98 -18.54 13.88 -23.14
C ARG A 98 -19.83 13.05 -23.10
N PRO A 99 -20.13 12.22 -24.13
CA PRO A 99 -21.38 11.46 -24.23
C PRO A 99 -21.73 10.57 -23.03
N PHE A 100 -20.73 10.13 -22.28
CA PHE A 100 -20.90 9.33 -21.07
C PHE A 100 -21.82 10.00 -20.04
N PHE A 101 -21.76 11.32 -19.89
CA PHE A 101 -22.50 12.05 -18.86
C PHE A 101 -23.93 12.43 -19.25
N ASN A 102 -24.28 12.37 -20.54
CA ASN A 102 -25.57 12.84 -21.06
C ASN A 102 -26.81 12.15 -20.45
N HIS A 103 -26.62 10.98 -19.83
CA HIS A 103 -27.70 10.15 -19.29
C HIS A 103 -27.49 9.78 -17.82
N LEU A 104 -26.58 10.45 -17.12
CA LEU A 104 -26.24 10.15 -15.73
C LEU A 104 -26.57 11.34 -14.85
N ASP A 105 -27.47 11.12 -13.89
CA ASP A 105 -27.64 12.05 -12.78
C ASP A 105 -26.55 11.78 -11.74
N LEU A 106 -25.58 12.70 -11.69
CA LEU A 106 -24.46 12.65 -10.76
C LEU A 106 -24.70 13.49 -9.50
N SER A 107 -25.84 14.21 -9.41
CA SER A 107 -26.16 15.04 -8.25
C SER A 107 -26.13 14.27 -6.92
N PRO A 108 -26.54 12.98 -6.83
CA PRO A 108 -26.47 12.23 -5.56
C PRO A 108 -25.05 11.96 -5.08
N LEU A 109 -24.05 12.08 -5.97
CA LEU A 109 -22.66 11.89 -5.60
C LEU A 109 -22.03 13.15 -5.03
N ALA A 110 -22.61 14.35 -5.20
CA ALA A 110 -22.06 15.62 -4.66
C ALA A 110 -20.54 15.74 -4.87
N ILE A 111 -20.08 15.69 -6.13
CA ILE A 111 -18.65 15.62 -6.49
C ILE A 111 -18.03 17.01 -6.44
N SER A 112 -16.97 17.17 -5.65
CA SER A 112 -16.24 18.43 -5.51
C SER A 112 -15.44 18.82 -6.74
N ARG A 113 -15.13 20.12 -6.85
CA ARG A 113 -14.35 20.65 -7.97
C ARG A 113 -12.97 20.00 -8.02
N ASN A 114 -12.31 19.86 -6.87
CA ASN A 114 -11.01 19.17 -6.80
C ASN A 114 -11.12 17.69 -7.20
N GLU A 115 -12.15 16.97 -6.75
CA GLU A 115 -12.38 15.58 -7.17
C GLU A 115 -12.57 15.48 -8.69
N TRP A 116 -13.34 16.39 -9.29
CA TRP A 116 -13.49 16.45 -10.73
C TRP A 116 -12.15 16.66 -11.44
N LEU A 117 -11.35 17.63 -11.00
CA LEU A 117 -10.02 17.88 -11.58
C LEU A 117 -9.10 16.67 -11.45
N LEU A 118 -9.13 15.96 -10.32
CA LEU A 118 -8.36 14.74 -10.12
C LEU A 118 -8.83 13.60 -11.03
N ILE A 119 -10.14 13.44 -11.22
CA ILE A 119 -10.70 12.46 -12.18
C ILE A 119 -10.31 12.80 -13.62
N ILE A 120 -10.35 14.08 -14.00
CA ILE A 120 -9.96 14.58 -15.32
C ILE A 120 -8.48 14.32 -15.56
N LYS A 121 -7.64 14.72 -14.61
CA LYS A 121 -6.20 14.47 -14.63
C LYS A 121 -5.92 12.98 -14.80
N ARG A 122 -6.59 12.11 -14.03
CA ARG A 122 -6.48 10.65 -14.17
C ARG A 122 -6.92 10.14 -15.53
N PHE A 123 -7.99 10.70 -16.10
CA PHE A 123 -8.49 10.32 -17.42
C PHE A 123 -7.48 10.66 -18.53
N GLU A 124 -6.90 11.86 -18.46
CA GLU A 124 -5.90 12.39 -19.39
C GLU A 124 -4.55 11.66 -19.24
N GLN A 125 -4.07 11.46 -18.02
CA GLN A 125 -2.85 10.70 -17.69
C GLN A 125 -2.94 9.27 -18.23
N GLN A 126 -4.10 8.63 -18.11
CA GLN A 126 -4.29 7.30 -18.65
C GLN A 126 -4.42 7.29 -20.18
N ASN A 127 -4.50 8.44 -20.86
CA ASN A 127 -4.78 8.57 -22.29
C ASN A 127 -6.01 7.72 -22.70
N ARG A 128 -7.12 7.89 -21.98
CA ARG A 128 -8.38 7.19 -22.30
C ARG A 128 -9.09 7.88 -23.45
N HIS A 129 -9.59 7.10 -24.40
CA HIS A 129 -10.45 7.62 -25.47
C HIS A 129 -11.90 7.84 -25.01
N ALA A 130 -12.38 7.04 -24.04
CA ALA A 130 -13.75 7.10 -23.56
C ALA A 130 -13.84 6.89 -22.04
N ILE A 131 -14.77 7.60 -21.40
CA ILE A 131 -15.11 7.42 -19.99
C ILE A 131 -16.05 6.23 -19.87
N THR A 132 -15.79 5.38 -18.89
CA THR A 132 -16.65 4.24 -18.57
C THR A 132 -17.09 4.32 -17.12
N MET A 133 -18.28 3.81 -16.81
CA MET A 133 -18.81 3.79 -15.44
C MET A 133 -17.84 3.13 -14.44
N PRO A 134 -17.21 1.97 -14.76
CA PRO A 134 -16.21 1.39 -13.87
C PRO A 134 -15.04 2.32 -13.56
N PHE A 135 -14.53 3.05 -14.56
CA PHE A 135 -13.42 3.99 -14.33
C PHE A 135 -13.84 5.19 -13.48
N PHE A 136 -15.00 5.77 -13.80
CA PHE A 136 -15.48 6.96 -13.12
C PHE A 136 -15.71 6.69 -11.62
N ILE A 137 -16.44 5.62 -11.31
CA ILE A 137 -16.77 5.27 -9.92
C ILE A 137 -15.58 4.72 -9.17
N ASP A 138 -14.69 3.96 -9.82
CA ASP A 138 -13.45 3.54 -9.20
C ASP A 138 -12.54 4.73 -8.83
N SER A 139 -12.46 5.74 -9.71
CA SER A 139 -11.70 6.96 -9.42
C SER A 139 -12.27 7.71 -8.23
N LEU A 140 -13.59 7.90 -8.20
CA LEU A 140 -14.25 8.56 -7.07
C LEU A 140 -14.15 7.75 -5.78
N SER A 141 -14.26 6.41 -5.87
CA SER A 141 -14.10 5.47 -4.76
C SER A 141 -12.71 5.57 -4.13
N CYS A 142 -11.66 5.64 -4.95
CA CYS A 142 -10.30 5.83 -4.48
C CYS A 142 -10.11 7.21 -3.83
N LEU A 143 -10.60 8.28 -4.46
CA LEU A 143 -10.47 9.65 -3.94
C LEU A 143 -11.18 9.83 -2.59
N ARG A 144 -12.36 9.22 -2.42
CA ARG A 144 -13.17 9.35 -1.21
C ARG A 144 -12.89 8.32 -0.13
N ARG A 145 -12.04 7.32 -0.41
CA ARG A 145 -11.90 6.12 0.44
C ARG A 145 -13.26 5.48 0.77
N THR A 146 -14.19 5.51 -0.19
CA THR A 146 -15.56 4.98 -0.05
C THR A 146 -15.71 3.76 -0.94
N ARG A 147 -16.44 2.74 -0.49
CA ARG A 147 -16.59 1.50 -1.25
C ARG A 147 -17.30 1.76 -2.58
N TYR A 148 -16.79 1.17 -3.66
CA TYR A 148 -17.41 1.21 -4.99
C TYR A 148 -18.89 0.83 -5.00
N SER A 149 -19.29 -0.17 -4.19
CA SER A 149 -20.68 -0.63 -4.09
C SER A 149 -21.61 0.48 -3.60
N ASP A 150 -21.12 1.31 -2.68
CA ASP A 150 -21.91 2.31 -1.99
C ASP A 150 -22.14 3.50 -2.93
N LEU A 151 -21.10 3.90 -3.67
CA LEU A 151 -21.22 4.91 -4.74
C LEU A 151 -22.13 4.42 -5.88
N MET A 152 -22.04 3.15 -6.28
CA MET A 152 -22.96 2.57 -7.25
C MET A 152 -24.40 2.52 -6.72
N ALA A 153 -24.59 2.28 -5.42
CA ALA A 153 -25.92 2.29 -4.81
C ALA A 153 -26.52 3.71 -4.81
N CYS A 154 -25.72 4.75 -4.61
CA CYS A 154 -26.16 6.15 -4.72
C CYS A 154 -26.65 6.51 -6.13
N LEU A 155 -26.03 5.95 -7.18
CA LEU A 155 -26.42 6.19 -8.57
C LEU A 155 -27.61 5.36 -9.04
N ASN A 156 -27.82 4.19 -8.45
CA ASN A 156 -28.95 3.34 -8.79
C ASN A 156 -30.13 3.72 -7.90
N SER A 157 -31.11 4.42 -8.47
CA SER A 157 -32.42 4.57 -7.82
C SER A 157 -32.93 3.18 -7.40
N PRO A 158 -33.64 3.03 -6.28
CA PRO A 158 -34.25 1.75 -5.92
C PRO A 158 -35.21 1.34 -7.04
N GLN A 159 -34.75 0.47 -7.94
CA GLN A 159 -35.62 -0.11 -8.95
C GLN A 159 -36.67 -0.93 -8.20
N PRO A 160 -37.96 -0.85 -8.57
CA PRO A 160 -38.96 -1.73 -8.00
C PRO A 160 -38.48 -3.16 -8.20
N GLY A 161 -38.35 -3.89 -7.08
CA GLY A 161 -37.73 -5.20 -7.05
C GLY A 161 -38.35 -6.11 -8.09
N ARG A 162 -37.63 -6.36 -9.17
CA ARG A 162 -38.03 -7.36 -10.15
C ARG A 162 -37.99 -8.70 -9.41
N GLN A 163 -39.13 -9.32 -9.18
CA GLN A 163 -39.21 -10.63 -8.54
C GLN A 163 -38.44 -11.64 -9.40
N VAL A 164 -37.19 -11.89 -9.02
CA VAL A 164 -36.36 -12.91 -9.65
C VAL A 164 -36.95 -14.26 -9.24
N LYS A 165 -37.25 -15.12 -10.22
CA LYS A 165 -37.62 -16.53 -9.97
C LYS A 165 -36.63 -17.12 -8.96
N ARG A 166 -37.15 -17.69 -7.88
CA ARG A 166 -36.38 -18.37 -6.81
C ARG A 166 -35.26 -19.20 -7.43
N LYS A 167 -34.03 -18.68 -7.39
CA LYS A 167 -32.85 -19.54 -7.49
C LYS A 167 -32.79 -20.25 -6.15
N PHE A 168 -32.84 -21.58 -6.17
CA PHE A 168 -32.43 -22.37 -5.02
C PHE A 168 -31.02 -21.91 -4.66
N GLN A 169 -30.88 -21.22 -3.54
CA GLN A 169 -29.59 -20.93 -2.94
C GLN A 169 -29.06 -22.26 -2.43
N THR A 170 -28.29 -22.95 -3.28
CA THR A 170 -27.26 -23.82 -2.74
C THR A 170 -26.18 -22.87 -2.24
N GLU A 171 -26.24 -22.50 -0.96
CA GLU A 171 -25.13 -21.87 -0.25
C GLU A 171 -23.98 -22.89 -0.13
N GLN A 172 -23.33 -23.15 -1.25
CA GLN A 172 -21.95 -23.58 -1.24
C GLN A 172 -21.19 -22.49 -1.99
N LEU A 173 -20.63 -21.55 -1.23
CA LEU A 173 -19.49 -20.77 -1.68
C LEU A 173 -18.51 -21.77 -2.28
N ALA A 174 -18.36 -21.76 -3.61
CA ALA A 174 -17.44 -22.66 -4.28
C ALA A 174 -16.08 -22.45 -3.63
N SER A 175 -15.60 -23.43 -2.87
CA SER A 175 -14.30 -23.40 -2.23
C SER A 175 -13.27 -23.35 -3.34
N ARG A 176 -12.83 -22.16 -3.74
CA ARG A 176 -11.75 -22.02 -4.70
C ARG A 176 -10.54 -22.72 -4.11
N LYS A 177 -9.97 -23.67 -4.86
CA LYS A 177 -8.74 -24.37 -4.48
C LYS A 177 -7.69 -23.32 -4.11
N ILE A 178 -7.26 -23.36 -2.86
CA ILE A 178 -6.18 -22.50 -2.38
C ILE A 178 -4.91 -23.00 -3.07
N PHE A 179 -4.23 -22.12 -3.78
CA PHE A 179 -2.94 -22.42 -4.39
C PHE A 179 -1.89 -22.48 -3.28
N HIS A 180 -1.63 -23.67 -2.76
CA HIS A 180 -0.46 -23.95 -1.93
C HIS A 180 0.50 -24.80 -2.76
N ARG A 181 1.35 -24.17 -3.57
CA ARG A 181 2.44 -24.88 -4.24
C ARG A 181 3.70 -24.04 -4.22
N TYR A 182 4.46 -24.22 -3.14
CA TYR A 182 5.87 -23.86 -3.05
C TYR A 182 6.63 -24.47 -4.23
N GLN A 183 7.75 -23.84 -4.59
CA GLN A 183 8.69 -24.53 -5.46
C GLN A 183 9.29 -25.71 -4.69
N GLU A 184 9.07 -26.91 -5.20
CA GLU A 184 9.80 -28.10 -4.73
C GLU A 184 11.28 -27.89 -5.02
N ASP A 185 12.12 -28.17 -4.02
CA ASP A 185 13.56 -28.12 -4.14
C ASP A 185 14.20 -29.46 -3.76
N ASP A 186 15.05 -29.96 -4.65
CA ASP A 186 16.00 -31.05 -4.38
C ASP A 186 17.39 -30.50 -3.94
N GLY A 187 17.48 -29.18 -3.76
CA GLY A 187 18.74 -28.44 -3.53
C GLY A 187 19.03 -28.11 -2.06
N VAL A 188 20.24 -27.60 -1.81
CA VAL A 188 20.67 -27.17 -0.47
C VAL A 188 19.99 -25.85 -0.09
N ASN A 189 19.43 -25.79 1.12
CA ASN A 189 18.83 -24.57 1.67
C ASN A 189 19.88 -23.44 1.74
N PRO A 190 19.70 -22.33 0.99
CA PRO A 190 20.72 -21.29 0.87
C PRO A 190 20.75 -20.33 2.07
N LEU A 191 19.86 -20.52 3.05
CA LEU A 191 19.75 -19.65 4.20
C LEU A 191 20.92 -19.78 5.17
N VAL A 192 21.32 -18.63 5.70
CA VAL A 192 22.35 -18.48 6.72
C VAL A 192 21.77 -17.72 7.90
N VAL A 193 21.98 -18.22 9.12
CA VAL A 193 21.54 -17.58 10.37
C VAL A 193 22.75 -17.41 11.29
N LEU A 194 22.75 -16.35 12.10
CA LEU A 194 23.76 -16.18 13.15
C LEU A 194 23.69 -17.34 14.14
N LYS A 195 24.83 -17.77 14.69
CA LYS A 195 24.83 -18.76 15.77
C LYS A 195 23.90 -18.34 16.90
N GLN A 196 22.95 -19.22 17.25
CA GLN A 196 21.98 -19.02 18.31
C GLN A 196 22.50 -19.66 19.60
N ASP A 197 22.16 -19.08 20.74
CA ASP A 197 22.53 -19.64 22.05
C ASP A 197 21.63 -20.81 22.46
N ASP A 198 20.40 -20.87 21.93
CA ASP A 198 19.45 -21.96 22.16
C ASP A 198 19.82 -23.21 21.32
N PRO A 199 20.25 -24.32 21.95
CA PRO A 199 20.63 -25.54 21.23
C PRO A 199 19.46 -26.26 20.56
N GLN A 200 18.24 -26.16 21.12
CA GLN A 200 17.05 -26.80 20.55
C GLN A 200 16.65 -26.09 19.25
N LEU A 201 16.61 -24.77 19.26
CA LEU A 201 16.37 -23.97 18.06
C LEU A 201 17.44 -24.22 17.00
N GLN A 202 18.71 -24.25 17.41
CA GLN A 202 19.82 -24.50 16.49
C GLN A 202 19.73 -25.88 15.85
N SER A 203 19.39 -26.93 16.61
CA SER A 203 19.19 -28.28 16.10
C SER A 203 18.01 -28.35 15.12
N ALA A 204 16.88 -27.73 15.46
CA ALA A 204 15.69 -27.69 14.60
C ALA A 204 15.96 -26.95 13.27
N LEU A 205 16.69 -25.83 13.30
CA LEU A 205 17.13 -25.12 12.09
C LEU A 205 18.14 -25.93 11.26
N GLY A 206 19.05 -26.66 11.93
CA GLY A 206 19.99 -27.54 11.24
C GLY A 206 19.28 -28.65 10.46
N ALA A 207 18.16 -29.18 10.99
CA ALA A 207 17.36 -30.20 10.33
C ALA A 207 16.71 -29.73 9.01
N THR A 208 16.46 -28.43 8.85
CA THR A 208 15.96 -27.84 7.60
C THR A 208 17.07 -27.46 6.62
N GLY A 209 18.33 -27.77 6.94
CA GLY A 209 19.50 -27.50 6.10
C GLY A 209 20.06 -26.09 6.20
N VAL A 210 19.58 -25.25 7.12
CA VAL A 210 20.09 -23.88 7.31
C VAL A 210 21.52 -23.90 7.82
N ARG A 211 22.38 -23.07 7.22
CA ARG A 211 23.75 -22.91 7.72
C ARG A 211 23.80 -21.93 8.89
N THR A 212 24.22 -22.41 10.04
CA THR A 212 24.45 -21.56 11.22
C THR A 212 25.92 -21.17 11.30
N THR A 213 26.23 -19.87 11.36
CA THR A 213 27.63 -19.38 11.39
C THR A 213 27.75 -18.01 12.04
N THR A 214 28.96 -17.54 12.29
CA THR A 214 29.23 -16.16 12.71
C THR A 214 29.14 -15.22 11.51
N LEU A 215 28.46 -14.09 11.65
CA LEU A 215 28.32 -13.09 10.60
C LEU A 215 28.91 -11.76 11.08
N PHE A 216 29.65 -11.09 10.20
CA PHE A 216 30.26 -9.80 10.46
C PHE A 216 29.56 -8.71 9.65
N PRO A 217 29.36 -7.49 10.17
CA PRO A 217 28.85 -6.39 9.37
C PRO A 217 29.68 -6.17 8.12
N ALA A 218 29.02 -5.94 6.99
CA ALA A 218 29.66 -5.57 5.73
C ALA A 218 29.17 -4.21 5.27
N THR A 219 29.94 -3.55 4.39
CA THR A 219 29.47 -2.33 3.73
C THR A 219 28.16 -2.62 2.99
N PRO A 220 27.08 -1.85 3.24
CA PRO A 220 25.82 -2.00 2.54
C PRO A 220 26.01 -1.94 1.02
N GLU A 221 25.20 -2.69 0.30
CA GLU A 221 25.12 -2.56 -1.16
C GLU A 221 23.90 -1.74 -1.52
N ARG A 222 23.95 -1.06 -2.69
CA ARG A 222 22.97 -0.05 -3.13
C ARG A 222 21.49 -0.46 -3.00
N SER A 223 21.21 -1.75 -2.96
CA SER A 223 19.85 -2.33 -2.93
C SER A 223 19.56 -3.19 -1.69
N HIS A 224 20.49 -3.25 -0.74
CA HIS A 224 20.40 -4.09 0.43
C HIS A 224 20.84 -3.28 1.65
N PRO A 225 19.90 -2.79 2.48
CA PRO A 225 20.23 -1.95 3.63
C PRO A 225 21.04 -2.73 4.69
N VAL A 226 20.82 -4.04 4.79
CA VAL A 226 21.52 -4.93 5.73
C VAL A 226 22.30 -5.98 4.95
N VAL A 227 23.63 -5.86 5.00
CA VAL A 227 24.56 -6.81 4.39
C VAL A 227 25.55 -7.27 5.45
N MET A 228 25.76 -8.58 5.51
CA MET A 228 26.72 -9.22 6.40
C MET A 228 27.75 -9.99 5.58
N ARG A 229 28.85 -10.38 6.22
CA ARG A 229 29.93 -11.19 5.67
C ARG A 229 30.07 -12.48 6.47
N THR A 230 30.17 -13.58 5.75
CA THR A 230 30.49 -14.90 6.32
C THR A 230 31.99 -15.03 6.60
N PRO A 231 32.46 -15.98 7.41
CA PRO A 231 33.89 -16.12 7.74
C PRO A 231 34.77 -16.37 6.51
N GLY A 232 34.24 -17.04 5.49
CA GLY A 232 34.90 -17.23 4.19
C GLY A 232 34.93 -15.98 3.30
N GLY A 233 34.45 -14.84 3.79
CA GLY A 233 34.52 -13.57 3.09
C GLY A 233 33.37 -13.26 2.13
N ASN A 234 32.41 -14.18 1.95
CA ASN A 234 31.26 -13.97 1.07
C ASN A 234 30.20 -13.08 1.73
N LYS A 235 29.66 -12.13 0.97
CA LYS A 235 28.58 -11.24 1.40
C LYS A 235 27.22 -11.93 1.29
N VAL A 236 26.37 -11.66 2.28
CA VAL A 236 24.99 -12.16 2.36
C VAL A 236 24.04 -10.98 2.63
N ARG A 237 22.87 -10.99 2.02
CA ARG A 237 21.79 -10.01 2.27
C ARG A 237 20.75 -10.62 3.20
N GLN A 238 20.02 -9.77 3.90
CA GLN A 238 18.88 -10.20 4.68
C GLN A 238 17.68 -10.53 3.78
N VAL A 239 17.00 -11.64 4.08
CA VAL A 239 15.77 -12.09 3.39
C VAL A 239 14.56 -11.82 4.26
N CYS A 240 14.64 -12.14 5.54
CA CYS A 240 13.62 -11.77 6.52
C CYS A 240 14.20 -11.62 7.94
N LYS A 241 13.40 -11.05 8.83
CA LYS A 241 13.63 -10.97 10.27
C LYS A 241 12.37 -11.43 10.98
N ILE A 242 12.48 -12.41 11.86
CA ILE A 242 11.34 -12.90 12.65
C ILE A 242 11.69 -12.66 14.11
N GLY A 243 11.11 -11.62 14.70
CA GLY A 243 11.53 -11.13 16.02
C GLY A 243 13.00 -10.73 16.02
N ALA A 244 13.82 -11.39 16.85
CA ALA A 244 15.26 -11.14 16.93
C ALA A 244 16.10 -11.94 15.92
N ILE A 245 15.52 -12.88 15.18
CA ILE A 245 16.27 -13.85 14.36
C ILE A 245 16.25 -13.43 12.88
N PRO A 246 17.37 -12.92 12.33
CA PRO A 246 17.49 -12.61 10.91
C PRO A 246 17.92 -13.83 10.08
N PHE A 247 17.28 -14.00 8.93
CA PHE A 247 17.69 -14.94 7.89
C PHE A 247 18.42 -14.21 6.77
N PHE A 248 19.57 -14.74 6.36
CA PHE A 248 20.39 -14.19 5.29
C PHE A 248 20.55 -15.17 4.12
N GLN A 249 20.83 -14.65 2.93
CA GLN A 249 21.13 -15.44 1.73
C GLN A 249 22.31 -14.80 0.96
N PRO A 250 23.16 -15.60 0.27
CA PRO A 250 24.20 -15.05 -0.61
C PRO A 250 23.64 -14.07 -1.63
N LEU A 251 24.33 -12.94 -1.84
CA LEU A 251 23.93 -11.93 -2.83
C LEU A 251 23.77 -12.55 -4.22
N SER A 252 22.62 -12.31 -4.85
CA SER A 252 22.36 -12.75 -6.22
C SER A 252 23.17 -11.88 -7.19
N PRO A 253 23.93 -12.45 -8.13
CA PRO A 253 24.69 -11.66 -9.10
C PRO A 253 23.76 -10.89 -10.04
N TYR A 254 24.23 -9.75 -10.56
CA TYR A 254 23.58 -9.06 -11.66
C TYR A 254 23.76 -9.85 -12.95
N VAL A 255 22.68 -10.07 -13.68
CA VAL A 255 22.67 -10.80 -14.95
C VAL A 255 22.02 -9.95 -16.03
N LYS A 256 22.66 -9.89 -17.21
CA LYS A 256 22.14 -9.14 -18.37
C LYS A 256 21.22 -9.96 -19.28
N GLY A 257 21.13 -11.28 -19.10
CA GLY A 257 20.34 -12.14 -20.01
C GLY A 257 19.96 -13.55 -19.55
N THR A 258 20.62 -14.13 -18.55
CA THR A 258 20.25 -15.45 -18.00
C THR A 258 19.26 -15.28 -16.84
N ARG A 259 18.30 -16.21 -16.67
CA ARG A 259 17.31 -16.21 -15.57
C ARG A 259 17.90 -16.66 -14.22
N GLU A 260 19.19 -16.44 -13.99
CA GLU A 260 19.93 -17.03 -12.86
C GLU A 260 20.44 -15.95 -11.88
N GLY A 261 19.68 -14.88 -11.70
CA GLY A 261 20.12 -13.79 -10.83
C GLY A 261 19.17 -12.62 -10.78
N ARG A 262 19.76 -11.43 -10.66
CA ARG A 262 19.05 -10.16 -10.56
C ARG A 262 19.20 -9.35 -11.84
N ILE A 263 18.08 -8.80 -12.32
CA ILE A 263 18.06 -7.90 -13.46
C ILE A 263 18.77 -6.59 -13.10
N ASP A 264 19.65 -6.11 -13.97
CA ASP A 264 20.35 -4.84 -13.78
C ASP A 264 19.58 -3.68 -14.43
N VAL A 265 18.95 -2.85 -13.62
CA VAL A 265 18.19 -1.66 -14.06
C VAL A 265 18.88 -0.33 -13.69
N ARG A 266 20.15 -0.38 -13.25
CA ARG A 266 20.83 0.77 -12.64
C ARG A 266 21.15 1.89 -13.62
N ASP A 267 21.29 1.57 -14.91
CA ASP A 267 21.64 2.52 -15.96
C ASP A 267 20.39 3.14 -16.63
N ALA A 268 19.22 3.00 -16.00
CA ALA A 268 17.99 3.56 -16.53
C ALA A 268 17.90 5.07 -16.25
N SER A 269 17.66 5.87 -17.30
CA SER A 269 17.36 7.30 -17.20
C SER A 269 15.89 7.57 -17.49
N LYS A 270 15.33 8.60 -16.84
CA LYS A 270 13.95 9.05 -17.05
C LYS A 270 13.70 9.40 -18.51
N SER A 271 14.62 10.12 -19.15
CA SER A 271 14.50 10.48 -20.57
C SER A 271 14.35 9.25 -21.47
N ARG A 272 15.23 8.26 -21.32
CA ARG A 272 15.19 7.02 -22.12
C ARG A 272 13.90 6.24 -21.91
N ILE A 273 13.43 6.17 -20.67
CA ILE A 273 12.17 5.49 -20.33
C ILE A 273 10.99 6.22 -20.98
N GLN A 274 10.96 7.55 -20.89
CA GLN A 274 9.89 8.38 -21.43
C GLN A 274 9.89 8.37 -22.97
N ASP A 275 11.06 8.33 -23.62
CA ASP A 275 11.17 8.17 -25.07
C ASP A 275 10.66 6.79 -25.53
N SER A 276 10.94 5.74 -24.75
CA SER A 276 10.53 4.36 -25.07
C SER A 276 9.06 4.09 -24.76
N LEU A 277 8.51 4.75 -23.74
CA LEU A 277 7.15 4.62 -23.25
C LEU A 277 6.55 6.00 -22.94
N PRO A 278 6.25 6.82 -23.96
CA PRO A 278 5.74 8.18 -23.75
C PRO A 278 4.36 8.22 -23.07
N GLN A 279 3.64 7.10 -23.13
CA GLN A 279 2.33 6.89 -22.51
C GLN A 279 2.43 6.52 -21.03
N LEU A 280 3.62 6.17 -20.53
CA LEU A 280 3.83 5.76 -19.15
C LEU A 280 4.11 7.00 -18.31
N GLU A 281 3.18 7.33 -17.42
CA GLU A 281 3.45 8.36 -16.43
C GLU A 281 4.56 7.88 -15.49
N PHE A 282 5.59 8.72 -15.35
CA PHE A 282 6.76 8.39 -14.55
C PHE A 282 6.46 8.63 -13.07
N VAL A 283 5.62 7.78 -12.48
CA VAL A 283 5.27 7.85 -11.04
C VAL A 283 5.72 6.58 -10.34
N ARG A 284 6.47 6.76 -9.26
CA ARG A 284 6.91 5.66 -8.39
C ARG A 284 5.84 5.40 -7.34
N ALA A 285 5.71 4.15 -6.93
CA ALA A 285 4.88 3.84 -5.78
C ALA A 285 5.54 4.41 -4.52
N GLU A 286 4.73 5.05 -3.68
CA GLU A 286 5.14 5.54 -2.37
C GLU A 286 4.88 4.44 -1.31
N PRO A 287 5.41 4.58 -0.08
CA PRO A 287 5.10 3.64 1.01
C PRO A 287 3.59 3.55 1.25
N VAL A 288 3.10 2.33 1.44
CA VAL A 288 1.68 2.04 1.70
C VAL A 288 1.50 1.32 3.02
N GLU A 289 0.40 1.63 3.71
CA GLU A 289 -0.02 0.98 4.95
C GLU A 289 -1.43 0.42 4.80
N PHE A 290 -1.67 -0.75 5.39
CA PHE A 290 -2.96 -1.45 5.33
C PHE A 290 -3.16 -2.31 6.57
N ILE A 291 -4.40 -2.36 7.08
CA ILE A 291 -4.79 -3.24 8.17
C ILE A 291 -5.65 -4.37 7.60
N ALA A 292 -5.07 -5.56 7.51
CA ALA A 292 -5.79 -6.75 7.07
C ALA A 292 -6.61 -7.31 8.24
N THR A 293 -7.90 -7.54 8.02
CA THR A 293 -8.79 -8.22 8.97
C THR A 293 -9.47 -9.41 8.32
N ARG A 294 -10.05 -10.28 9.14
CA ARG A 294 -10.81 -11.44 8.66
C ARG A 294 -12.05 -11.05 7.86
N GLU A 295 -12.74 -9.98 8.26
CA GLU A 295 -13.95 -9.48 7.63
C GLU A 295 -13.64 -9.03 6.20
N LEU A 296 -12.59 -8.23 6.02
CA LEU A 296 -12.14 -7.77 4.70
C LEU A 296 -11.77 -8.94 3.79
N LEU A 297 -11.06 -9.96 4.31
CA LEU A 297 -10.75 -11.18 3.56
C LEU A 297 -12.03 -11.87 3.06
N GLN A 298 -13.05 -11.98 3.91
CA GLN A 298 -14.32 -12.64 3.58
C GLN A 298 -15.12 -11.84 2.54
N GLU A 299 -15.21 -10.53 2.69
CA GLU A 299 -15.88 -9.63 1.74
C GLU A 299 -15.24 -9.70 0.34
N ARG A 300 -13.93 -9.91 0.26
CA ARG A 300 -13.17 -9.92 -1.00
C ARG A 300 -13.12 -11.27 -1.70
N VAL A 301 -13.64 -12.34 -1.08
CA VAL A 301 -13.66 -13.67 -1.73
C VAL A 301 -14.45 -13.60 -3.04
N GLY A 302 -13.75 -13.83 -4.16
CA GLY A 302 -14.38 -13.85 -5.48
C GLY A 302 -14.54 -12.49 -6.15
N ALA A 303 -14.11 -11.39 -5.50
CA ALA A 303 -14.12 -10.06 -6.10
C ALA A 303 -13.29 -10.02 -7.40
N ILE A 304 -13.83 -9.39 -8.43
CA ILE A 304 -13.18 -9.24 -9.74
C ILE A 304 -12.23 -8.04 -9.68
N ARG A 305 -11.00 -8.22 -10.17
CA ARG A 305 -10.03 -7.13 -10.34
C ARG A 305 -10.57 -6.11 -11.35
N ARG A 306 -10.76 -4.87 -10.90
CA ARG A 306 -11.34 -3.79 -11.73
C ARG A 306 -10.29 -3.01 -12.50
N ASN A 307 -9.12 -2.77 -11.90
CA ASN A 307 -8.03 -2.04 -12.52
C ASN A 307 -6.91 -2.96 -12.97
N LYS A 308 -6.51 -2.80 -14.24
CA LYS A 308 -5.30 -3.39 -14.80
C LYS A 308 -4.44 -2.25 -15.34
N PRO A 309 -3.13 -2.23 -15.04
CA PRO A 309 -2.23 -1.28 -15.67
C PRO A 309 -2.31 -1.39 -17.19
N LYS A 310 -2.33 -0.25 -17.89
CA LYS A 310 -2.46 -0.18 -19.35
C LYS A 310 -1.22 -0.69 -20.07
N THR A 311 -0.06 -0.50 -19.47
CA THR A 311 1.23 -0.97 -19.98
C THR A 311 1.57 -2.32 -19.33
N SER A 312 2.10 -3.27 -20.09
CA SER A 312 2.55 -4.54 -19.52
C SER A 312 3.83 -4.33 -18.69
N ALA A 313 4.00 -5.08 -17.59
CA ALA A 313 5.22 -4.98 -16.79
C ALA A 313 6.47 -5.26 -17.65
N SER A 314 6.41 -6.22 -18.58
CA SER A 314 7.51 -6.50 -19.51
C SER A 314 7.91 -5.28 -20.36
N ASN A 315 6.97 -4.41 -20.76
CA ASN A 315 7.30 -3.18 -21.48
C ASN A 315 8.09 -2.22 -20.59
N VAL A 316 7.72 -2.11 -19.31
CA VAL A 316 8.48 -1.29 -18.35
C VAL A 316 9.92 -1.80 -18.23
N PHE A 317 10.12 -3.12 -18.10
CA PHE A 317 11.47 -3.69 -18.09
C PHE A 317 12.23 -3.43 -19.41
N ARG A 318 11.58 -3.52 -20.58
CA ARG A 318 12.21 -3.16 -21.87
C ARG A 318 12.67 -1.71 -21.92
N ALA A 319 11.87 -0.79 -21.39
CA ALA A 319 12.23 0.64 -21.30
C ALA A 319 13.43 0.89 -20.38
N HIS A 320 13.71 -0.03 -19.45
CA HIS A 320 14.93 -0.04 -18.63
C HIS A 320 16.13 -0.72 -19.32
N GLY A 321 16.03 -1.00 -20.62
CA GLY A 321 17.10 -1.60 -21.41
C GLY A 321 17.20 -3.12 -21.31
N ILE A 322 16.18 -3.78 -20.77
CA ILE A 322 16.17 -5.25 -20.63
C ILE A 322 15.60 -5.88 -21.90
N GLU A 323 16.39 -6.76 -22.53
CA GLU A 323 15.94 -7.51 -23.70
C GLU A 323 14.98 -8.63 -23.28
N ILE A 324 13.73 -8.52 -23.72
CA ILE A 324 12.68 -9.49 -23.40
C ILE A 324 12.04 -9.98 -24.69
N ALA A 325 12.32 -11.24 -25.04
CA ALA A 325 11.67 -11.93 -26.14
C ALA A 325 10.13 -11.88 -25.99
N PRO A 326 9.35 -11.76 -27.09
CA PRO A 326 7.89 -11.68 -27.02
C PRO A 326 7.23 -12.83 -26.25
N SER A 327 7.76 -14.04 -26.39
CA SER A 327 7.29 -15.25 -25.67
C SER A 327 7.47 -15.17 -24.15
N MET A 328 8.39 -14.33 -23.68
CA MET A 328 8.81 -14.22 -22.28
C MET A 328 8.12 -13.10 -21.51
N GLY A 329 7.21 -12.34 -22.16
CA GLY A 329 6.50 -11.24 -21.51
C GLY A 329 5.69 -11.66 -20.27
N ARG A 330 5.26 -12.93 -20.20
CA ARG A 330 4.51 -13.48 -19.05
C ARG A 330 5.35 -13.68 -17.79
N SER A 331 6.68 -13.61 -17.86
CA SER A 331 7.55 -13.73 -16.69
C SER A 331 7.75 -12.42 -15.93
N TYR A 332 7.01 -11.38 -16.33
CA TYR A 332 7.02 -10.07 -15.69
C TYR A 332 5.60 -9.71 -15.31
N HIS A 333 5.39 -9.43 -14.03
CA HIS A 333 4.10 -9.17 -13.44
C HIS A 333 4.02 -7.74 -12.89
N TRP A 334 2.81 -7.22 -12.86
CA TRP A 334 2.48 -6.14 -11.94
C TRP A 334 2.22 -6.76 -10.57
N ALA A 335 3.23 -6.68 -9.70
CA ALA A 335 3.12 -7.15 -8.32
C ALA A 335 2.35 -6.12 -7.52
N HIS A 336 1.38 -6.58 -6.74
CA HIS A 336 0.67 -5.70 -5.83
C HIS A 336 1.51 -5.46 -4.58
N LEU A 337 1.48 -4.24 -4.02
CA LEU A 337 2.08 -3.99 -2.71
C LEU A 337 1.18 -4.59 -1.62
N ILE A 338 -0.12 -4.36 -1.72
CA ILE A 338 -1.17 -5.03 -0.95
C ILE A 338 -2.01 -5.88 -1.91
N ALA A 339 -2.00 -7.19 -1.71
CA ALA A 339 -2.74 -8.10 -2.59
C ALA A 339 -4.23 -7.79 -2.62
N HIS A 340 -4.81 -7.86 -3.82
CA HIS A 340 -6.23 -7.58 -4.07
C HIS A 340 -7.20 -8.43 -3.21
N PHE A 341 -6.77 -9.62 -2.78
CA PHE A 341 -7.61 -10.47 -1.92
C PHE A 341 -7.52 -10.09 -0.44
N LEU A 342 -6.51 -9.31 -0.04
CA LEU A 342 -6.37 -8.76 1.31
C LEU A 342 -7.21 -7.49 1.48
N GLY A 343 -7.20 -6.60 0.47
CA GLY A 343 -7.94 -5.33 0.48
C GLY A 343 -8.08 -4.71 -0.91
N ASP A 344 -8.85 -3.64 -1.03
CA ASP A 344 -8.87 -2.79 -2.23
C ASP A 344 -7.97 -1.56 -2.07
N THR A 345 -7.67 -0.86 -3.17
CA THR A 345 -6.82 0.34 -3.12
C THR A 345 -7.41 1.44 -2.22
N GLN A 346 -8.74 1.50 -2.10
CA GLN A 346 -9.45 2.46 -1.25
C GLN A 346 -9.20 2.26 0.25
N ASP A 347 -8.78 1.05 0.66
CA ASP A 347 -8.56 0.69 2.05
C ASP A 347 -7.09 0.94 2.47
N ILE A 348 -6.26 1.41 1.53
CA ILE A 348 -4.82 1.65 1.72
C ILE A 348 -4.59 3.09 2.15
N CYS A 349 -3.67 3.30 3.09
CA CYS A 349 -3.20 4.60 3.52
C CYS A 349 -1.79 4.89 2.97
N THR A 350 -1.50 6.16 2.68
CA THR A 350 -0.19 6.68 2.25
C THR A 350 0.21 7.86 3.14
N GLU A 351 1.49 8.24 3.16
CA GLU A 351 1.95 9.42 3.93
C GLU A 351 1.46 10.75 3.32
N ASN A 352 1.07 10.74 2.04
CA ASN A 352 0.52 11.88 1.32
C ASN A 352 -0.87 11.50 0.78
N ASP A 353 -1.91 12.14 1.29
CA ASP A 353 -3.31 11.86 0.94
C ASP A 353 -3.76 12.58 -0.36
N ASP A 354 -2.94 13.50 -0.88
CA ASP A 354 -3.30 14.36 -2.02
C ASP A 354 -2.94 13.76 -3.39
N LYS A 355 -2.38 12.54 -3.40
CA LYS A 355 -1.97 11.84 -4.62
C LYS A 355 -2.65 10.49 -4.77
N GLU A 356 -2.79 10.04 -6.01
CA GLU A 356 -3.30 8.70 -6.31
C GLU A 356 -2.37 7.62 -5.71
N ILE A 357 -2.97 6.70 -4.96
CA ILE A 357 -2.26 5.57 -4.36
C ILE A 357 -1.91 4.55 -5.44
N ILE A 358 -0.60 4.34 -5.66
CA ILE A 358 -0.10 3.32 -6.58
C ILE A 358 0.17 2.01 -5.82
N ASN A 359 -0.79 1.08 -5.88
CA ASN A 359 -0.68 -0.22 -5.21
C ASN A 359 -0.01 -1.32 -6.06
N VAL A 360 0.70 -0.97 -7.14
CA VAL A 360 1.36 -1.96 -8.01
C VAL A 360 2.73 -1.49 -8.46
N VAL A 361 3.66 -2.44 -8.57
CA VAL A 361 5.02 -2.21 -9.07
C VAL A 361 5.42 -3.26 -10.12
N PRO A 362 6.30 -2.93 -11.08
CA PRO A 362 6.84 -3.94 -11.98
C PRO A 362 7.72 -4.92 -11.20
N SER A 363 7.55 -6.21 -11.45
CA SER A 363 8.31 -7.28 -10.81
C SER A 363 8.51 -8.46 -11.78
N THR A 364 9.52 -9.28 -11.54
CA THR A 364 9.55 -10.65 -12.08
C THR A 364 8.41 -11.47 -11.48
N ALA A 365 8.01 -12.53 -12.18
CA ALA A 365 6.98 -13.46 -11.69
C ALA A 365 7.43 -14.16 -10.41
N GLU A 366 8.70 -14.55 -10.32
CA GLU A 366 9.30 -15.28 -9.21
C GLU A 366 9.30 -14.42 -7.93
N ALA A 367 9.68 -13.14 -8.02
CA ALA A 367 9.60 -12.24 -6.87
C ALA A 367 8.16 -11.97 -6.44
N ASN A 368 7.21 -11.88 -7.38
CA ASN A 368 5.79 -11.78 -7.05
C ASN A 368 5.27 -13.04 -6.35
N TYR A 369 5.73 -14.23 -6.74
CA TYR A 369 5.40 -15.47 -6.03
C TYR A 369 6.02 -15.52 -4.62
N ASN A 370 7.23 -14.99 -4.43
CA ASN A 370 7.83 -14.88 -3.09
C ASN A 370 6.95 -14.06 -2.14
N THR A 371 6.40 -12.93 -2.60
CA THR A 371 5.44 -12.13 -1.82
C THR A 371 4.20 -12.96 -1.48
N LEU A 372 3.57 -13.58 -2.48
CA LEU A 372 2.39 -14.43 -2.27
C LEU A 372 2.64 -15.51 -1.21
N GLU A 373 3.75 -16.23 -1.33
CA GLU A 373 4.01 -17.44 -0.55
C GLU A 373 4.53 -17.16 0.87
N ALA A 374 5.43 -16.19 1.02
CA ALA A 374 6.03 -15.89 2.31
C ALA A 374 5.18 -14.94 3.16
N ILE A 375 4.38 -14.08 2.52
CA ILE A 375 3.71 -12.95 3.16
C ILE A 375 2.20 -13.10 3.05
N GLU A 376 1.64 -13.11 1.85
CA GLU A 376 0.17 -12.99 1.67
C GLU A 376 -0.58 -14.25 2.15
N LEU A 377 -0.07 -15.44 1.85
CA LEU A 377 -0.62 -16.69 2.37
C LEU A 377 -0.44 -16.83 3.88
N PHE A 378 0.65 -16.29 4.43
CA PHE A 378 0.87 -16.26 5.88
C PHE A 378 -0.17 -15.37 6.58
N ILE A 379 -0.39 -14.15 6.06
CA ILE A 379 -1.42 -13.22 6.57
C ILE A 379 -2.80 -13.91 6.58
N ARG A 380 -3.16 -14.52 5.44
CA ARG A 380 -4.44 -15.25 5.34
C ARG A 380 -4.54 -16.37 6.37
N LYS A 381 -3.49 -17.17 6.53
CA LYS A 381 -3.46 -18.26 7.51
C LYS A 381 -3.66 -17.71 8.93
N LYS A 382 -2.93 -16.66 9.29
CA LYS A 382 -3.01 -16.03 10.62
C LYS A 382 -4.40 -15.48 10.94
N LEU A 383 -5.08 -14.86 9.97
CA LEU A 383 -6.42 -14.26 10.15
C LEU A 383 -7.58 -15.27 10.08
N VAL A 384 -7.43 -16.36 9.32
CA VAL A 384 -8.52 -17.32 9.07
C VAL A 384 -8.43 -18.55 9.97
N GLU A 385 -7.21 -19.07 10.16
CA GLU A 385 -6.95 -20.33 10.86
C GLU A 385 -6.40 -20.13 12.27
N GLU A 386 -5.80 -18.98 12.56
CA GLU A 386 -5.14 -18.68 13.85
C GLU A 386 -5.80 -17.47 14.55
N ALA A 387 -5.32 -17.11 15.74
CA ALA A 387 -5.96 -16.14 16.65
C ALA A 387 -5.45 -14.68 16.47
N ALA A 388 -5.26 -14.24 15.23
CA ALA A 388 -4.98 -12.83 14.95
C ALA A 388 -6.25 -12.13 14.47
N ASP A 389 -6.68 -11.08 15.18
CA ASP A 389 -7.84 -10.27 14.78
C ASP A 389 -7.52 -9.42 13.55
N GLN A 390 -6.33 -8.82 13.56
CA GLN A 390 -5.84 -7.95 12.51
C GLN A 390 -4.32 -8.03 12.35
N ILE A 391 -3.85 -7.75 11.14
CA ILE A 391 -2.42 -7.64 10.82
C ILE A 391 -2.18 -6.29 10.15
N HIS A 392 -1.36 -5.46 10.78
CA HIS A 392 -0.89 -4.22 10.19
C HIS A 392 0.29 -4.51 9.24
N ILE A 393 0.17 -4.03 8.01
CA ILE A 393 1.09 -4.28 6.91
C ILE A 393 1.58 -2.93 6.41
N LYS A 394 2.89 -2.67 6.52
CA LYS A 394 3.56 -1.53 5.88
C LYS A 394 4.49 -2.03 4.80
N VAL A 395 4.33 -1.54 3.57
CA VAL A 395 5.17 -1.89 2.43
C VAL A 395 5.92 -0.66 1.95
N THR A 396 7.24 -0.71 2.01
CA THR A 396 8.12 0.39 1.61
C THR A 396 8.93 0.00 0.37
N PRO A 397 8.60 0.54 -0.83
CA PRO A 397 9.42 0.36 -2.01
C PRO A 397 10.67 1.25 -1.94
N GLN A 398 11.84 0.68 -2.26
CA GLN A 398 13.11 1.40 -2.35
C GLN A 398 13.58 1.45 -3.80
N TYR A 399 14.00 2.62 -4.25
CA TYR A 399 14.44 2.86 -5.62
C TYR A 399 15.85 3.46 -5.65
N SER A 400 16.64 3.04 -6.63
CA SER A 400 17.92 3.68 -6.98
C SER A 400 17.78 4.54 -8.23
N GLY A 401 18.44 5.70 -8.21
CA GLY A 401 18.55 6.56 -9.39
C GLY A 401 17.18 6.98 -9.91
N GLU A 402 16.94 6.74 -11.21
CA GLU A 402 15.70 7.07 -11.92
C GLU A 402 14.93 5.81 -12.39
N SER A 403 15.13 4.63 -11.79
CA SER A 403 14.33 3.47 -12.16
C SER A 403 12.87 3.55 -11.67
N LEU A 404 11.91 3.05 -12.46
CA LEU A 404 10.52 2.80 -12.03
C LEU A 404 10.33 1.41 -11.40
N ILE A 405 11.38 0.59 -11.40
CA ILE A 405 11.38 -0.76 -10.86
C ILE A 405 12.08 -0.71 -9.51
N PRO A 406 11.40 -1.00 -8.38
CA PRO A 406 12.05 -0.95 -7.08
C PRO A 406 13.20 -1.95 -7.01
N ASP A 407 14.25 -1.58 -6.29
CA ASP A 407 15.36 -2.47 -5.93
C ASP A 407 14.95 -3.46 -4.84
N LEU A 408 14.07 -3.00 -3.95
CA LEU A 408 13.63 -3.74 -2.78
C LEU A 408 12.22 -3.31 -2.39
N LEU A 409 11.43 -4.26 -1.94
CA LEU A 409 10.19 -4.05 -1.21
C LEU A 409 10.42 -4.55 0.21
N ILE A 410 10.23 -3.66 1.18
CA ILE A 410 10.33 -4.00 2.61
C ILE A 410 8.92 -4.13 3.15
N TYR A 411 8.54 -5.34 3.54
CA TYR A 411 7.26 -5.61 4.17
C TYR A 411 7.47 -5.71 5.67
N ASN A 412 6.80 -4.85 6.44
CA ASN A 412 6.74 -4.93 7.89
C ASN A 412 5.35 -5.41 8.29
N LEU A 413 5.28 -6.55 8.95
CA LEU A 413 4.06 -7.17 9.45
C LEU A 413 4.04 -7.04 10.96
N ASN A 414 2.97 -6.48 11.52
CA ASN A 414 2.77 -6.38 12.95
C ASN A 414 1.38 -6.88 13.32
N TRP A 415 1.28 -7.71 14.34
CA TRP A 415 -0.01 -8.20 14.81
C TRP A 415 0.03 -8.55 16.29
N LYS A 416 -1.15 -8.76 16.86
CA LYS A 416 -1.31 -9.23 18.23
C LYS A 416 -2.00 -10.58 18.22
N GLU A 417 -1.55 -11.49 19.07
CA GLU A 417 -2.25 -12.74 19.35
C GLU A 417 -2.68 -12.76 20.81
N GLN A 418 -3.91 -13.18 21.08
CA GLN A 418 -4.37 -13.41 22.44
C GLN A 418 -3.85 -14.78 22.90
N ASN A 419 -3.14 -14.81 24.03
CA ASN A 419 -2.74 -16.05 24.69
C ASN A 419 -3.75 -16.46 25.78
N VAL A 420 -3.65 -17.71 26.24
CA VAL A 420 -4.61 -18.34 27.17
C VAL A 420 -4.61 -17.76 28.61
N PRO A 421 -3.77 -16.78 29.00
CA PRO A 421 -4.06 -15.93 30.17
C PRO A 421 -4.66 -14.55 29.84
N GLY A 422 -5.07 -14.27 28.60
CA GLY A 422 -5.72 -13.00 28.23
C GLY A 422 -4.76 -11.83 27.94
N ALA A 423 -3.45 -12.09 27.87
CA ALA A 423 -2.47 -11.09 27.48
C ALA A 423 -2.33 -11.04 25.93
N ALA A 424 -2.22 -9.82 25.39
CA ALA A 424 -1.99 -9.61 23.96
C ALA A 424 -0.48 -9.60 23.70
N LEU A 425 0.00 -10.57 22.92
CA LEU A 425 1.40 -10.67 22.55
C LEU A 425 1.67 -9.97 21.24
N GLU A 426 2.66 -9.09 21.21
CA GLU A 426 3.04 -8.37 20.00
C GLU A 426 4.05 -9.16 19.16
N PHE A 427 3.68 -9.38 17.91
CA PHE A 427 4.51 -10.01 16.90
C PHE A 427 4.89 -9.00 15.83
N ASN A 428 6.13 -9.14 15.38
CA ASN A 428 6.71 -8.36 14.28
C ASN A 428 7.55 -9.29 13.41
N GLU A 429 7.34 -9.19 12.10
CA GLU A 429 8.18 -9.79 11.07
C GLU A 429 8.50 -8.77 9.96
N VAL A 430 9.70 -8.85 9.41
CA VAL A 430 10.14 -8.02 8.29
C VAL A 430 10.60 -8.90 7.15
N PHE A 431 10.10 -8.68 5.93
CA PHE A 431 10.51 -9.39 4.72
C PHE A 431 11.10 -8.43 3.69
N TYR A 432 12.15 -8.89 3.00
CA TYR A 432 12.86 -8.15 1.98
C TYR A 432 12.71 -8.85 0.62
N ILE A 433 11.81 -8.36 -0.22
CA ILE A 433 11.54 -8.92 -1.55
C ILE A 433 12.26 -8.08 -2.60
N ASN A 434 13.02 -8.70 -3.50
CA ASN A 434 13.67 -8.02 -4.61
C ASN A 434 12.84 -8.20 -5.89
N PRO A 435 12.13 -7.17 -6.39
CA PRO A 435 11.28 -7.27 -7.59
C PRO A 435 12.03 -7.64 -8.88
N GLN A 436 13.35 -7.48 -8.88
CA GLN A 436 14.22 -7.72 -10.03
C GLN A 436 14.82 -9.13 -10.03
N SER A 437 14.49 -9.97 -9.04
CA SER A 437 15.10 -11.29 -8.84
C SER A 437 14.32 -12.42 -9.52
N TYR A 438 15.01 -13.32 -10.19
CA TYR A 438 14.42 -14.59 -10.65
C TYR A 438 14.48 -15.72 -9.60
N GLN A 439 15.02 -15.45 -8.41
CA GLN A 439 15.14 -16.46 -7.36
C GLN A 439 13.84 -16.56 -6.56
N ARG A 440 13.30 -17.78 -6.45
CA ARG A 440 12.13 -18.07 -5.63
C ARG A 440 12.55 -18.59 -4.25
N ILE A 441 11.71 -18.36 -3.24
CA ILE A 441 11.83 -18.98 -1.93
C ILE A 441 11.42 -20.45 -2.07
N THR A 442 12.28 -21.35 -1.61
CA THR A 442 12.06 -22.79 -1.73
C THR A 442 11.30 -23.37 -0.54
N LYS A 443 10.84 -24.62 -0.66
CA LYS A 443 10.15 -25.32 0.44
C LYS A 443 11.04 -25.41 1.69
N SER A 444 12.30 -25.79 1.56
CA SER A 444 13.23 -25.86 2.70
C SER A 444 13.41 -24.49 3.39
N MET A 445 13.39 -23.37 2.65
CA MET A 445 13.42 -22.03 3.22
C MET A 445 12.15 -21.70 4.02
N HIS A 446 10.98 -22.07 3.50
CA HIS A 446 9.71 -21.90 4.21
C HIS A 446 9.64 -22.73 5.50
N GLU A 447 10.18 -23.95 5.49
CA GLU A 447 10.28 -24.80 6.68
C GLU A 447 11.14 -24.15 7.76
N SER A 448 12.30 -23.58 7.40
CA SER A 448 13.16 -22.84 8.33
C SER A 448 12.46 -21.64 8.97
N ILE A 449 11.72 -20.88 8.17
CA ILE A 449 10.91 -19.76 8.64
C ILE A 449 9.82 -20.25 9.62
N ALA A 450 9.17 -21.36 9.31
CA ALA A 450 8.15 -21.96 10.16
C ALA A 450 8.70 -22.47 11.51
N VAL A 451 9.92 -23.03 11.52
CA VAL A 451 10.61 -23.44 12.75
C VAL A 451 10.76 -22.26 13.72
N VAL A 452 11.26 -21.11 13.23
CA VAL A 452 11.43 -19.91 14.07
C VAL A 452 10.09 -19.36 14.56
N ARG A 453 9.08 -19.31 13.69
CA ARG A 453 7.72 -18.89 14.08
C ARG A 453 7.16 -19.76 15.21
N LYS A 454 7.27 -21.08 15.09
CA LYS A 454 6.78 -22.04 16.10
C LYS A 454 7.56 -21.93 17.41
N HIS A 455 8.89 -21.80 17.34
CA HIS A 455 9.73 -21.65 18.52
C HIS A 455 9.39 -20.39 19.30
N ARG A 456 9.20 -19.26 18.61
CA ARG A 456 8.75 -18.00 19.23
C ARG A 456 7.40 -18.15 19.92
N SER A 457 6.42 -18.78 19.28
CA SER A 457 5.12 -19.05 19.91
C SER A 457 5.25 -19.92 21.17
N ASN A 458 6.15 -20.91 21.15
CA ASN A 458 6.38 -21.80 22.30
C ASN A 458 7.11 -21.09 23.46
N MET A 459 8.16 -20.31 23.20
CA MET A 459 8.90 -19.59 24.25
C MET A 459 7.97 -18.70 25.08
N VAL A 460 7.03 -18.04 24.41
CA VAL A 460 6.10 -17.14 25.08
C VAL A 460 5.05 -17.91 25.89
N PHE A 461 4.68 -19.12 25.47
CA PHE A 461 3.80 -19.99 26.25
C PHE A 461 4.46 -20.46 27.56
N PHE A 462 5.74 -20.83 27.53
CA PHE A 462 6.46 -21.29 28.73
C PHE A 462 6.75 -20.17 29.74
N GLN A 463 7.11 -18.96 29.28
CA GLN A 463 7.28 -17.80 30.17
C GLN A 463 5.98 -17.47 30.94
N SER A 464 4.81 -17.63 30.31
CA SER A 464 3.52 -17.41 30.96
C SER A 464 3.11 -18.50 31.97
N GLN A 465 3.75 -19.69 31.94
CA GLN A 465 3.50 -20.76 32.92
C GLN A 465 4.40 -20.64 34.16
N ASP A 466 5.63 -20.17 33.99
CA ASP A 466 6.57 -19.99 35.11
C ASP A 466 6.15 -18.82 36.01
N GLU A 467 5.65 -17.70 35.45
CA GLU A 467 5.13 -16.57 36.25
C GLU A 467 3.87 -16.93 37.08
N ASN A 468 3.11 -17.96 36.69
CA ASN A 468 1.94 -18.42 37.44
C ASN A 468 2.27 -19.47 38.52
N ASN A 469 3.51 -19.98 38.56
CA ASN A 469 3.95 -20.95 39.58
C ASN A 469 4.68 -20.29 40.76
N ASP A 470 5.14 -19.05 40.61
CA ASP A 470 5.86 -18.33 41.68
C ASP A 470 4.95 -17.74 42.77
N ASP A 471 3.62 -17.75 42.58
CA ASP A 471 2.64 -17.31 43.58
C ASP A 471 2.25 -18.40 44.61
N ASN A 472 2.89 -19.58 44.60
CA ASN A 472 2.54 -20.69 45.50
C ASN A 472 3.65 -21.16 46.45
N ILE A 473 4.68 -20.34 46.69
CA ILE A 473 5.71 -20.63 47.70
C ILE A 473 5.82 -19.47 48.67
N LEU A 474 4.88 -19.39 49.63
CA LEU A 474 5.11 -18.87 50.98
C LEU A 474 3.84 -19.09 51.82
N VAL A 475 3.89 -20.07 52.72
CA VAL A 475 3.47 -20.04 54.15
C VAL A 475 3.23 -21.50 54.58
N SER A 476 4.28 -22.17 55.04
CA SER A 476 4.15 -23.19 56.08
C SER A 476 5.28 -23.03 57.08
N SER A 477 5.12 -22.09 58.01
CA SER A 477 5.81 -22.16 59.28
C SER A 477 4.93 -21.61 60.41
N ALA A 478 4.65 -22.51 61.35
CA ALA A 478 4.32 -22.31 62.76
C ALA A 478 3.07 -21.50 63.14
N SER A 479 2.09 -22.20 63.72
CA SER A 479 1.52 -21.88 65.05
C SER A 479 0.57 -23.01 65.51
N ASN A 480 1.12 -24.04 66.16
CA ASN A 480 0.35 -24.90 67.06
C ASN A 480 0.60 -24.42 68.50
N ASN A 481 -0.41 -23.82 69.10
CA ASN A 481 -0.60 -23.68 70.53
C ASN A 481 -2.10 -23.87 70.80
N LEU A 482 -2.48 -25.09 71.18
CA LEU A 482 -3.43 -25.46 72.24
C LEU A 482 -3.51 -26.98 72.34
#